data_AF-A0A0M8V0R8-F1
#
_entry.id   AF-A0A0M8V0R8-F1
#
_cell.length_a   1.000
_cell.length_b   1.000
_cell.length_c   1.000
_cell.angle_alpha   90.00
_cell.angle_beta   90.00
_cell.angle_gamma   90.00
#
_symmetry.space_group_name_H-M   'P 1'
#
loop_
_entity.id
_entity.type
_entity.pdbx_description
1 polymer ?
#
loop_
_entity_poly.entity_id
_entity_poly.type
_entity_poly.pdbx_seq_one_letter_code
_entity_poly.pdbx_strand_id
1 'polypeptide(L)'
;HPAAPPAAPAPDIPFWDGGALPLFPLQPPRTPRELLADHVTAMVCCAAIDTVGATPALDWLDGPSLLVNGERATDLTPRVLSLIEDGDPAPLRTWLAEVGIRPEKPVRLV
;
A
#
# COMPACT_ATOMS: atom_id res chain seq x y z
N HIS A 1 -35.77 17.07 47.24
CA HIS A 1 -35.15 15.99 46.43
C HIS A 1 -33.79 15.69 47.07
N PRO A 2 -33.47 14.44 47.43
CA PRO A 2 -32.25 14.14 48.18
C PRO A 2 -31.01 14.25 47.27
N ALA A 3 -29.87 14.63 47.84
CA ALA A 3 -28.59 14.66 47.16
C ALA A 3 -28.11 13.23 46.87
N ALA A 4 -27.63 12.99 45.65
CA ALA A 4 -27.03 11.72 45.25
C ALA A 4 -25.72 11.47 46.02
N PRO A 5 -25.44 10.23 46.46
CA PRO A 5 -24.16 9.91 47.07
C PRO A 5 -23.02 10.08 46.04
N PRO A 6 -21.80 10.41 46.48
CA PRO A 6 -20.66 10.47 45.59
C PRO A 6 -20.43 9.09 44.96
N ALA A 7 -20.32 9.05 43.63
CA ALA A 7 -19.99 7.83 42.91
C ALA A 7 -18.63 7.30 43.41
N ALA A 8 -18.57 6.02 43.76
CA ALA A 8 -17.30 5.35 44.03
C ALA A 8 -16.39 5.51 42.80
N PRO A 9 -15.07 5.72 42.96
CA PRO A 9 -14.16 5.71 41.83
C PRO A 9 -14.31 4.37 41.12
N ALA A 10 -14.69 4.42 39.84
CA ALA A 10 -14.63 3.24 39.00
C ALA A 10 -13.19 2.71 39.05
N PRO A 11 -12.97 1.40 39.14
CA PRO A 11 -11.61 0.88 39.04
C PRO A 11 -11.01 1.41 37.74
N ASP A 12 -9.81 1.98 37.82
CA ASP A 12 -9.01 2.32 36.65
C ASP A 12 -8.70 1.00 35.92
N ILE A 13 -9.63 0.57 35.06
CA ILE A 13 -9.37 -0.50 34.11
C ILE A 13 -8.32 0.10 33.18
N PRO A 14 -7.08 -0.44 33.14
CA PRO A 14 -6.14 -0.02 32.12
C PRO A 14 -6.84 -0.28 30.79
N PHE A 15 -7.04 0.76 29.98
CA PHE A 15 -7.71 0.67 28.66
C PHE A 15 -6.95 -0.26 27.67
N TRP A 16 -5.83 -0.77 28.13
CA TRP A 16 -4.86 -1.64 27.51
C TRP A 16 -4.48 -2.65 28.60
N ASP A 17 -5.45 -3.46 28.99
CA ASP A 17 -5.08 -4.77 29.49
C ASP A 17 -4.41 -5.44 28.29
N GLY A 18 -3.08 -5.44 28.28
CA GLY A 18 -2.21 -6.05 27.28
C GLY A 18 -2.33 -7.58 27.35
N GLY A 19 -3.57 -8.07 27.40
CA GLY A 19 -3.93 -9.47 27.31
C GLY A 19 -3.38 -9.97 25.99
N ALA A 20 -2.25 -10.69 26.13
CA ALA A 20 -1.50 -11.41 25.12
C ALA A 20 -2.17 -11.37 23.74
N LEU A 21 -1.75 -10.41 22.91
CA LEU A 21 -1.95 -10.54 21.47
C LEU A 21 -1.48 -11.94 21.09
N PRO A 22 -2.25 -12.71 20.30
CA PRO A 22 -1.85 -14.06 19.95
C PRO A 22 -0.42 -14.02 19.41
N LEU A 23 0.44 -14.94 19.87
CA LEU A 23 1.83 -15.07 19.38
C LEU A 23 1.91 -15.52 17.91
N PHE A 24 0.77 -15.51 17.21
CA PHE A 24 0.61 -15.84 15.82
C PHE A 24 0.28 -14.55 15.06
N PRO A 25 0.79 -14.38 13.83
CA PRO A 25 0.58 -13.15 13.08
C PRO A 25 -0.93 -12.95 12.85
N LEU A 26 -1.40 -11.73 13.14
CA LEU A 26 -2.80 -11.33 12.98
C LEU A 26 -3.26 -11.44 11.52
N GLN A 27 -2.32 -11.40 10.58
CA GLN A 27 -2.54 -11.62 9.17
C GLN A 27 -1.81 -12.89 8.73
N PRO A 28 -2.42 -13.68 7.83
CA PRO A 28 -1.70 -14.77 7.17
C PRO A 28 -0.38 -14.28 6.58
N PRO A 29 0.69 -15.11 6.57
CA PRO A 29 1.91 -14.77 5.89
C PRO A 29 1.64 -14.46 4.42
N ARG A 30 2.28 -13.41 3.91
CA ARG A 30 2.15 -13.04 2.52
C ARG A 30 2.70 -14.13 1.61
N THR A 31 1.97 -14.40 0.55
CA THR A 31 2.35 -15.38 -0.46
C THR A 31 3.51 -14.85 -1.32
N PRO A 32 4.31 -15.72 -1.95
CA PRO A 32 5.36 -15.28 -2.88
C PRO A 32 4.83 -14.40 -4.02
N ARG A 33 3.60 -14.67 -4.45
CA ARG A 33 2.87 -13.91 -5.47
C ARG A 33 2.58 -12.48 -5.02
N GLU A 34 2.06 -12.31 -3.80
CA GLU A 34 1.82 -10.97 -3.22
C GLU A 34 3.13 -10.20 -3.07
N LEU A 35 4.20 -10.86 -2.63
CA LEU A 35 5.52 -10.24 -2.53
C LEU A 35 6.07 -9.80 -3.90
N LEU A 36 5.82 -10.61 -4.94
CA LEU A 36 6.22 -10.26 -6.30
C LEU A 36 5.42 -9.09 -6.87
N ALA A 37 4.10 -9.05 -6.64
CA ALA A 37 3.24 -7.94 -7.03
C ALA A 37 3.67 -6.63 -6.36
N ASP A 38 3.97 -6.68 -5.06
CA ASP A 38 4.53 -5.54 -4.31
C ASP A 38 5.85 -5.07 -4.89
N HIS A 39 6.75 -6.00 -5.19
CA HIS A 39 8.07 -5.69 -5.72
C HIS A 39 7.98 -5.00 -7.09
N VAL A 40 7.16 -5.54 -7.99
CA VAL A 40 6.90 -4.92 -9.30
C VAL A 40 6.28 -3.54 -9.14
N THR A 41 5.28 -3.40 -8.26
CA THR A 41 4.64 -2.10 -7.96
C THR A 41 5.66 -1.10 -7.45
N ALA A 42 6.53 -1.50 -6.51
CA ALA A 42 7.58 -0.64 -5.98
C ALA A 42 8.57 -0.20 -7.07
N MET A 43 9.04 -1.13 -7.92
CA MET A 43 9.93 -0.80 -9.04
C MET A 43 9.29 0.19 -10.02
N VAL A 44 8.02 -0.01 -10.36
CA VAL A 44 7.28 0.91 -11.24
C VAL A 44 7.13 2.29 -10.59
N CYS A 45 6.79 2.36 -9.31
CA CYS A 45 6.69 3.62 -8.58
C CYS A 45 8.04 4.37 -8.54
N CYS A 46 9.14 3.68 -8.23
CA CYS A 46 10.48 4.27 -8.26
C CYS A 46 10.83 4.80 -9.66
N ALA A 47 10.61 3.99 -10.70
CA ALA A 47 10.84 4.42 -12.08
C ALA A 47 9.99 5.64 -12.45
N ALA A 48 8.71 5.66 -12.07
CA ALA A 48 7.81 6.78 -12.35
C ALA A 48 8.27 8.08 -11.69
N ILE A 49 8.70 8.01 -10.42
CA ILE A 49 9.29 9.16 -9.71
C ILE A 49 10.54 9.66 -10.45
N ASP A 50 11.41 8.75 -10.88
CA ASP A 50 12.70 9.06 -11.50
C ASP A 50 12.62 9.56 -12.96
N THR A 51 11.56 9.20 -13.70
CA THR A 51 11.46 9.48 -15.13
C THR A 51 10.40 10.51 -15.49
N VAL A 52 9.27 10.53 -14.78
CA VAL A 52 8.14 11.42 -15.10
C VAL A 52 7.75 12.33 -13.95
N GLY A 53 8.50 12.32 -12.85
CA GLY A 53 8.23 13.16 -11.69
C GLY A 53 6.93 12.81 -10.99
N ALA A 54 6.54 11.52 -11.02
CA ALA A 54 5.40 11.05 -10.26
C ALA A 54 5.61 11.30 -8.76
N THR A 55 4.53 11.45 -8.00
CA THR A 55 4.60 11.73 -6.56
C THR A 55 3.86 10.66 -5.74
N PRO A 56 4.39 10.30 -4.56
CA PRO A 56 3.67 9.44 -3.63
C PRO A 56 2.51 10.21 -3.00
N ALA A 57 1.39 9.51 -2.81
CA ALA A 57 0.21 10.01 -2.11
C ALA A 57 -0.38 8.92 -1.22
N LEU A 58 -1.34 9.31 -0.38
CA LEU A 58 -2.08 8.40 0.48
C LEU A 58 -3.56 8.70 0.32
N ASP A 59 -4.32 7.70 -0.14
CA ASP A 59 -5.77 7.69 -0.11
C ASP A 59 -6.22 6.95 1.15
N TRP A 60 -7.25 7.44 1.84
CA TRP A 60 -7.70 6.84 3.10
C TRP A 60 -8.51 5.56 2.87
N LEU A 61 -9.14 5.41 1.70
CA LEU A 61 -9.95 4.25 1.33
C LEU A 61 -9.09 3.18 0.65
N ASP A 62 -8.22 3.62 -0.26
CA ASP A 62 -7.40 2.72 -1.08
C ASP A 62 -5.96 2.55 -0.56
N GLY A 63 -5.50 3.42 0.34
CA GLY A 63 -4.13 3.40 0.85
C GLY A 63 -3.12 4.09 -0.09
N PRO A 64 -1.85 3.65 -0.08
CA PRO A 64 -0.78 4.27 -0.86
C PRO A 64 -1.15 4.40 -2.34
N SER A 65 -0.90 5.57 -2.91
CA SER A 65 -1.24 5.88 -4.31
C SER A 65 -0.07 6.56 -5.01
N LEU A 66 0.08 6.28 -6.31
CA LEU A 66 1.00 7.01 -7.18
C LEU A 66 0.23 8.07 -7.96
N LEU A 67 0.70 9.31 -7.94
CA LEU A 67 0.18 10.38 -8.76
C LEU A 67 1.09 10.61 -9.96
N VAL A 68 0.54 10.55 -11.16
CA VAL A 68 1.21 10.93 -12.40
C VAL A 68 0.50 12.15 -12.96
N ASN A 69 1.23 13.25 -13.15
CA ASN A 69 0.65 14.54 -13.55
C ASN A 69 -0.48 15.04 -12.61
N GLY A 70 -0.43 14.67 -11.34
CA GLY A 70 -1.45 15.03 -10.34
C GLY A 70 -2.68 14.10 -10.33
N GLU A 71 -2.76 13.13 -11.23
CA GLU A 71 -3.86 12.16 -11.30
C GLU A 71 -3.44 10.79 -10.75
N ARG A 72 -4.37 10.08 -10.11
CA ARG A 72 -4.09 8.74 -9.56
C ARG A 72 -3.89 7.73 -10.69
N ALA A 73 -2.81 6.96 -10.60
CA ALA A 73 -2.53 5.82 -11.48
C ALA A 73 -3.36 4.59 -11.09
N THR A 74 -4.69 4.68 -11.13
CA THR A 74 -5.62 3.59 -10.74
C THR A 74 -5.47 2.33 -11.59
N ASP A 75 -4.97 2.47 -12.82
CA ASP A 75 -4.81 1.35 -13.75
C ASP A 75 -3.57 0.50 -13.48
N LEU A 76 -2.70 0.88 -12.53
CA LEU A 76 -1.46 0.14 -12.26
C LEU A 76 -1.74 -1.26 -11.70
N THR A 77 -2.56 -1.36 -10.66
CA THR A 77 -2.88 -2.63 -9.98
C THR A 77 -3.38 -3.72 -10.93
N PRO A 78 -4.42 -3.50 -11.77
CA PRO A 78 -4.89 -4.55 -12.68
C PRO A 78 -3.83 -4.98 -13.71
N ARG A 79 -2.92 -4.09 -14.11
CA ARG A 79 -1.83 -4.42 -15.06
C ARG A 79 -0.71 -5.23 -14.42
N VAL A 80 -0.39 -4.95 -13.14
CA VAL A 80 0.53 -5.79 -12.36
C VAL A 80 -0.08 -7.17 -12.16
N LEU A 81 -1.37 -7.26 -11.81
CA LEU A 81 -2.03 -8.55 -11.67
C LEU A 81 -2.01 -9.37 -12.96
N SER A 82 -2.24 -8.76 -14.13
CA SER A 82 -2.14 -9.49 -15.41
C SER A 82 -0.74 -10.05 -15.66
N LEU A 83 0.32 -9.31 -15.29
CA LEU A 83 1.70 -9.83 -15.36
C LEU A 83 1.93 -11.01 -14.42
N ILE A 84 1.42 -10.93 -13.19
CA ILE A 84 1.72 -11.93 -12.14
C ILE A 84 0.83 -13.17 -12.25
N GLU A 85 -0.45 -12.99 -12.55
CA GLU A 85 -1.43 -14.08 -12.62
C GLU A 85 -1.45 -14.74 -14.00
N ASP A 86 -1.49 -13.93 -15.07
CA ASP A 86 -1.63 -14.44 -16.44
C ASP A 86 -0.27 -14.59 -17.14
N GLY A 87 0.81 -14.06 -16.55
CA GLY A 87 2.13 -14.03 -17.16
C GLY A 87 2.23 -13.06 -18.34
N ASP A 88 1.24 -12.17 -18.53
CA ASP A 88 1.18 -11.25 -19.66
C ASP A 88 1.80 -9.88 -19.31
N PRO A 89 2.99 -9.54 -19.85
CA PRO A 89 3.61 -8.25 -19.60
C PRO A 89 3.03 -7.11 -20.45
N ALA A 90 2.23 -7.41 -21.49
CA ALA A 90 1.83 -6.42 -22.48
C ALA A 90 1.00 -5.26 -21.88
N PRO A 91 -0.01 -5.48 -21.02
CA PRO A 91 -0.80 -4.39 -20.44
C PRO A 91 0.04 -3.41 -19.62
N LEU A 92 1.02 -3.93 -18.86
CA LEU A 92 1.92 -3.11 -18.05
C LEU A 92 2.89 -2.33 -18.93
N ARG A 93 3.54 -3.00 -19.92
CA ARG A 93 4.50 -2.34 -20.81
C ARG A 93 3.86 -1.22 -21.63
N THR A 94 2.67 -1.45 -22.17
CA THR A 94 1.92 -0.44 -22.92
C THR A 94 1.65 0.79 -22.05
N TRP A 95 1.17 0.60 -20.83
CA TRP A 95 0.91 1.71 -19.90
C TRP A 95 2.17 2.47 -19.52
N LEU A 96 3.27 1.78 -19.22
CA LEU A 96 4.55 2.43 -18.91
C LEU A 96 4.98 3.34 -20.07
N ALA A 97 4.85 2.87 -21.31
CA ALA A 97 5.18 3.65 -22.50
C ALA A 97 4.23 4.85 -22.70
N GLU A 98 2.93 4.66 -22.51
CA GLU A 98 1.91 5.73 -22.60
C GLU A 98 2.17 6.85 -21.59
N VAL A 99 2.52 6.49 -20.35
CA VAL A 99 2.82 7.44 -19.28
C VAL A 99 4.23 8.06 -19.45
N GLY A 100 5.08 7.46 -20.28
CA GLY A 100 6.46 7.91 -20.50
C GLY A 100 7.46 7.40 -19.46
N ILE A 101 7.07 6.41 -18.66
CA ILE A 101 7.95 5.73 -17.71
C ILE A 101 8.91 4.86 -18.51
N ARG A 102 10.21 5.14 -18.43
CA ARG A 102 11.23 4.41 -19.18
C ARG A 102 11.88 3.33 -18.31
N PRO A 103 11.60 2.03 -18.54
CA PRO A 103 12.23 0.96 -17.79
C PRO A 103 13.73 0.83 -18.10
N GLU A 104 14.20 1.47 -19.17
CA GLU A 104 15.56 1.31 -19.70
C GLU A 104 16.60 2.16 -18.95
N LYS A 105 16.13 3.08 -18.09
CA LYS A 105 16.99 3.86 -17.21
C LYS A 105 17.21 3.04 -15.94
N PRO A 106 18.46 2.70 -15.56
CA PRO A 106 18.71 1.88 -14.38
C PRO A 106 18.17 2.58 -13.12
N VAL A 107 17.31 1.88 -12.38
CA VAL A 107 16.81 2.31 -11.07
C VAL A 107 18.00 2.31 -10.11
N ARG A 108 18.29 3.45 -9.46
CA ARG A 108 19.28 3.51 -8.39
C ARG A 108 18.66 2.97 -7.11
N LEU A 109 19.01 1.74 -6.75
CA LEU A 109 18.77 1.20 -5.41
C LEU A 109 19.85 1.78 -4.49
N VAL A 110 19.44 2.51 -3.45
CA VAL A 110 20.33 3.05 -2.40
C VAL A 110 20.31 2.20 -1.15
#